data_AF-A0A8R2JXN3-F1
#
_entry.id   AF-A0A8R2JXN3-F1
#
_cell.length_a   1.000
_cell.length_b   1.000
_cell.length_c   1.000
_cell.angle_alpha   90.00
_cell.angle_beta   90.00
_cell.angle_gamma   90.00
#
_symmetry.space_group_name_H-M   'P 1'
#
loop_
_entity.id
_entity.type
_entity.pdbx_description
1 polymer ?
#
loop_
_entity_poly.entity_id
_entity_poly.type
_entity_poly.pdbx_seq_one_letter_code
_entity_poly.pdbx_strand_id
1 'polypeptide(L)'
;MINQTIPSPTTEDSLYLRFVSEISSYDFIYTPQTTEAEQIMNIVKTKLNILPENIGTAINEDEMIDKFKSKFNESQSNLSPSGYGIVFEETIKSKVLKYKIRSTYISWTTNQLFPILELPGPMYEGSKYLFMGFVALQLTIDKAFILLSVNNKSGLNINDYNLAIQSYPYSNYIQGSLSGLILEALIPLLTVLSFLLMCTYTIKRVVEEKDSGVKELMKIMGLKPWMIWTGWILHNFFVYAISITVITFITCFGTSIGQTTMILNCTNPLLFWILLMTYMIAGVFFCFAISSFFNHPLIALIVGSSVWCISYMLPLHLLNDSPNIIIQTLFTLFPNYAISLAYTPILALETQRKGLQFSTLFTTGKGDNNFSVGLILLMLVVDCLLYGFIAWYIDSVKPGRFGIAKPFNFLCKWPKNKTENIEMAPIGISNSRLFEKPPNNYEVGISVQNLHKHFGNFHAVNGVNLDLYKGQITALLGHNGAGKTTTMSIITGLLSPTYGTVYVNGNDLFKDIDNFRQDLGLCPQHNLLFSYLTTLDHLIFFGMLKGLSLQSAKSKGLQLLKLLNILHKKADLVSNLSGGMKRKVSLAIALAGNPKILILDEPTSGMDPESRREMWDLLIV
;
A
#
# COMPACT_ATOMS: atom_id res chain seq x y z
N MET A 1 -21.65 32.13 4.30
CA MET A 1 -20.29 32.71 4.31
C MET A 1 -20.24 33.66 5.49
N ILE A 2 -19.25 33.53 6.38
CA ILE A 2 -19.11 34.42 7.53
C ILE A 2 -17.83 35.23 7.35
N ASN A 3 -17.96 36.56 7.40
CA ASN A 3 -16.84 37.49 7.38
C ASN A 3 -16.01 37.34 8.65
N GLN A 4 -14.74 37.74 8.60
CA GLN A 4 -13.81 37.76 9.72
C GLN A 4 -14.50 38.27 10.98
N THR A 5 -14.67 37.38 11.95
CA THR A 5 -15.24 37.72 13.23
C THR A 5 -14.11 38.22 14.12
N ILE A 6 -14.22 39.47 14.55
CA ILE A 6 -13.43 39.99 15.67
C ILE A 6 -14.34 39.86 16.90
N PRO A 7 -14.14 38.84 17.74
CA PRO A 7 -14.93 38.69 18.96
C PRO A 7 -14.62 39.84 19.91
N SER A 8 -15.65 40.38 20.57
CA SER A 8 -15.48 41.42 21.57
C SER A 8 -14.72 40.87 22.79
N PRO A 9 -13.86 41.67 23.42
CA PRO A 9 -13.19 41.24 24.65
C PRO A 9 -14.22 40.94 25.74
N THR A 10 -14.05 39.81 26.41
CA THR A 10 -14.83 39.44 27.59
C THR A 10 -14.12 40.03 28.79
N THR A 11 -14.75 40.99 29.46
CA THR A 11 -14.19 41.64 30.65
C THR A 11 -14.33 40.73 31.86
N GLU A 12 -13.46 40.91 32.84
CA GLU A 12 -13.51 40.20 34.12
C GLU A 12 -14.89 40.26 34.80
N ASP A 13 -15.50 41.44 34.88
CA ASP A 13 -16.84 41.60 35.48
C ASP A 13 -17.90 40.74 34.79
N SER A 14 -17.80 40.61 33.47
CA SER A 14 -18.75 39.78 32.71
C SER A 14 -18.56 38.27 32.98
N LEU A 15 -17.33 37.84 33.29
CA LEU A 15 -17.06 36.45 33.71
C LEU A 15 -17.62 36.18 35.09
N TYR A 16 -17.45 37.10 36.04
CA TYR A 16 -17.97 36.96 37.39
C TYR A 16 -19.49 37.02 37.43
N LEU A 17 -20.13 37.93 36.70
CA LEU A 17 -21.59 37.98 36.61
C LEU A 17 -22.18 36.68 36.07
N ARG A 18 -21.56 36.09 35.03
CA ARG A 18 -21.99 34.80 34.49
C ARG A 18 -21.79 33.65 35.47
N PHE A 19 -20.65 33.62 36.17
CA PHE A 19 -20.39 32.64 37.20
C PHE A 19 -21.46 32.69 38.31
N VAL A 20 -21.80 33.90 38.76
CA VAL A 20 -22.82 34.10 39.79
C VAL A 20 -24.22 33.65 39.33
N SER A 21 -24.57 33.88 38.06
CA SER A 21 -25.89 33.51 37.54
C SER A 21 -26.08 32.02 37.31
N GLU A 22 -25.05 31.30 36.88
CA GLU A 22 -25.17 29.90 36.44
C GLU A 22 -24.59 28.88 37.42
N ILE A 23 -23.60 29.27 38.23
CA ILE A 23 -22.70 28.34 38.93
C ILE A 23 -22.65 28.58 40.46
N SER A 24 -23.19 29.69 40.97
CA SER A 24 -23.17 29.99 42.41
C SER A 24 -23.92 28.96 43.28
N SER A 25 -24.83 28.20 42.68
CA SER A 25 -25.60 27.11 43.29
C SER A 25 -24.86 25.77 43.36
N TYR A 26 -23.66 25.67 42.78
CA TYR A 26 -22.89 24.41 42.74
C TYR A 26 -22.14 24.17 44.05
N ASP A 27 -21.80 22.90 44.30
CA ASP A 27 -21.02 22.50 45.47
C ASP A 27 -19.52 22.66 45.25
N PHE A 28 -18.83 23.34 46.17
CA PHE A 28 -17.40 23.55 46.15
C PHE A 28 -16.75 22.84 47.33
N ILE A 29 -15.80 21.95 47.09
CA ILE A 29 -15.05 21.29 48.18
C ILE A 29 -13.57 21.55 47.98
N TYR A 30 -12.86 21.98 49.03
CA TYR A 30 -11.41 22.20 48.95
C TYR A 30 -10.61 21.35 49.94
N THR A 31 -9.37 21.02 49.56
CA THR A 31 -8.38 20.28 50.37
C THR A 31 -6.98 20.89 50.18
N PRO A 32 -6.08 20.81 51.18
CA PRO A 32 -6.29 20.41 52.56
C PRO A 32 -6.83 21.55 53.43
N GLN A 33 -7.42 21.21 54.58
CA GLN A 33 -7.91 22.18 55.57
C GLN A 33 -6.74 22.90 56.28
N THR A 34 -6.21 23.93 55.64
CA THR A 34 -5.15 24.80 56.18
C THR A 34 -5.69 26.21 56.34
N THR A 35 -5.15 26.96 57.31
CA THR A 35 -5.57 28.36 57.58
C THR A 35 -5.41 29.25 56.35
N GLU A 36 -4.41 28.96 55.51
CA GLU A 36 -4.14 29.70 54.28
C GLU A 36 -5.13 29.36 53.16
N ALA A 37 -5.44 28.07 52.96
CA ALA A 37 -6.47 27.65 52.00
C ALA A 37 -7.84 28.22 52.38
N GLU A 38 -8.15 28.28 53.67
CA GLU A 38 -9.38 28.90 54.18
C GLU A 38 -9.42 30.41 53.90
N GLN A 39 -8.30 31.12 54.04
CA GLN A 39 -8.21 32.55 53.66
C GLN A 39 -8.44 32.77 52.16
N ILE A 40 -7.83 31.96 51.30
CA ILE A 40 -8.05 32.01 49.85
C ILE A 40 -9.52 31.76 49.54
N MET A 41 -10.09 30.69 50.08
CA MET A 41 -11.47 30.32 49.82
C MET A 41 -12.49 31.32 50.36
N ASN A 42 -12.18 32.02 51.45
CA ASN A 42 -12.99 33.14 51.94
C ASN A 42 -12.98 34.32 50.95
N ILE A 43 -11.83 34.66 50.36
CA ILE A 43 -11.77 35.68 49.32
C ILE A 43 -12.56 35.23 48.09
N VAL A 44 -12.39 33.98 47.65
CA VAL A 44 -13.14 33.40 46.52
C VAL A 44 -14.64 33.47 46.76
N LYS A 45 -15.09 33.07 47.95
CA LYS A 45 -16.49 33.13 48.39
C LYS A 45 -17.06 34.54 48.28
N THR A 46 -16.36 35.55 48.80
CA THR A 46 -16.83 36.94 48.77
C THR A 46 -16.91 37.50 47.36
N LYS A 47 -15.94 37.18 46.49
CA LYS A 47 -15.91 37.70 45.12
C LYS A 47 -16.89 37.02 44.17
N LEU A 48 -17.10 35.70 44.32
CA LEU A 48 -17.99 34.92 43.46
C LEU A 48 -19.39 34.73 44.05
N ASN A 49 -19.69 35.37 45.18
CA ASN A 49 -20.99 35.33 45.88
C ASN A 49 -21.54 33.91 46.09
N ILE A 50 -20.66 33.00 46.54
CA ILE A 50 -20.99 31.60 46.79
C ILE A 50 -21.67 31.48 48.17
N LEU A 51 -22.79 30.75 48.23
CA LEU A 51 -23.51 30.52 49.49
C LEU A 51 -22.64 29.72 50.48
N PRO A 52 -22.66 30.05 51.79
CA PRO A 52 -21.88 29.35 52.80
C PRO A 52 -22.17 27.84 52.87
N GLU A 53 -23.41 27.44 52.57
CA GLU A 53 -23.87 26.05 52.61
C GLU A 53 -23.25 25.19 51.50
N ASN A 54 -22.78 25.83 50.42
CA ASN A 54 -22.23 25.16 49.23
C ASN A 54 -20.70 25.00 49.30
N ILE A 55 -20.04 25.44 50.38
CA ILE A 55 -18.59 25.29 50.54
C ILE A 55 -18.30 24.25 51.61
N GLY A 56 -17.73 23.12 51.18
CA GLY A 56 -17.24 22.04 52.03
C GLY A 56 -15.71 22.00 52.13
N THR A 57 -15.23 21.33 53.16
CA THR A 57 -13.81 21.00 53.35
C THR A 57 -13.60 19.50 53.31
N ALA A 58 -12.39 19.07 52.93
CA ALA A 58 -11.93 17.70 53.12
C ALA A 58 -10.45 17.69 53.55
N ILE A 59 -10.03 16.58 54.14
CA ILE A 59 -8.65 16.41 54.63
C ILE A 59 -7.74 16.04 53.46
N ASN A 60 -8.15 15.07 52.64
CA ASN A 60 -7.41 14.56 51.50
C ASN A 60 -8.26 14.52 50.22
N GLU A 61 -7.59 14.36 49.07
CA GLU A 61 -8.24 14.26 47.76
C GLU A 61 -9.22 13.09 47.66
N ASP A 62 -8.93 11.93 48.27
CA ASP A 62 -9.83 10.77 48.27
C ASP A 62 -11.13 11.04 49.06
N GLU A 63 -11.03 11.72 50.20
CA GLU A 63 -12.21 12.10 51.00
C GLU A 63 -13.09 13.11 50.26
N MET A 64 -12.48 14.05 49.52
CA MET A 64 -13.21 14.97 48.65
C MET A 64 -14.02 14.20 47.60
N ILE A 65 -13.40 13.22 46.95
CA ILE A 65 -14.07 12.39 45.93
C ILE A 65 -15.22 11.61 46.55
N ASP A 66 -15.03 11.04 47.74
CA ASP A 66 -16.07 10.25 48.41
C ASP A 66 -17.24 11.12 48.89
N LYS A 67 -17.00 12.37 49.32
CA LYS A 67 -18.06 13.35 49.61
C LYS A 67 -18.85 13.74 48.36
N PHE A 68 -18.19 13.88 47.21
CA PHE A 68 -18.92 14.10 45.95
C PHE A 68 -19.74 12.88 45.55
N LYS A 69 -19.22 11.65 45.74
CA LYS A 69 -19.97 10.41 45.46
C LYS A 69 -21.17 10.22 46.40
N SER A 70 -21.04 10.53 47.69
CA SER A 70 -22.15 10.39 48.65
C SER A 70 -23.30 11.34 48.30
N LYS A 71 -22.98 12.60 47.97
CA LYS A 71 -23.96 13.58 47.49
C LYS A 71 -24.62 13.14 46.17
N PHE A 72 -23.85 12.52 45.26
CA PHE A 72 -24.39 11.98 44.00
C PHE A 72 -25.39 10.83 44.21
N ASN A 73 -25.18 10.00 45.24
CA ASN A 73 -26.07 8.90 45.58
C ASN A 73 -27.34 9.35 46.33
N GLU A 74 -27.29 10.45 47.08
CA GLU A 74 -28.44 11.01 47.81
C GLU A 74 -29.42 11.77 46.89
N SER A 75 -28.93 12.37 45.80
CA SER A 75 -29.77 13.09 44.83
C SER A 75 -30.51 12.14 43.87
N GLN A 76 -31.72 11.71 44.22
CA GLN A 76 -32.64 10.99 43.32
C GLN A 76 -33.36 11.89 42.28
N SER A 77 -32.96 13.16 42.14
CA SER A 77 -33.54 14.10 41.16
C SER A 77 -32.75 14.11 39.85
N ASN A 78 -33.44 14.29 38.72
CA ASN A 78 -32.91 14.29 37.34
C ASN A 78 -31.82 15.36 37.04
N LEU A 79 -31.35 16.11 38.03
CA LEU A 79 -30.25 17.07 37.91
C LEU A 79 -29.02 16.49 38.61
N SER A 80 -28.06 16.01 37.82
CA SER A 80 -26.76 15.55 38.30
C SER A 80 -26.11 16.64 39.18
N PRO A 81 -25.71 16.35 40.44
CA PRO A 81 -25.07 17.36 41.28
C PRO A 81 -23.76 17.80 40.63
N SER A 82 -23.69 19.10 40.37
CA SER A 82 -22.59 19.76 39.71
C SER A 82 -21.75 20.47 40.76
N GLY A 83 -20.44 20.29 40.68
CA GLY A 83 -19.54 20.80 41.71
C GLY A 83 -18.08 20.80 41.29
N TYR A 84 -17.28 21.56 42.03
CA TYR A 84 -15.84 21.71 41.81
C TYR A 84 -15.05 21.35 43.07
N GLY A 85 -14.06 20.50 42.87
CA GLY A 85 -13.05 20.16 43.86
C GLY A 85 -11.78 20.98 43.66
N ILE A 86 -11.27 21.66 44.69
CA ILE A 86 -10.02 22.43 44.61
C ILE A 86 -8.98 21.76 45.52
N VAL A 87 -7.92 21.23 44.92
CA VAL A 87 -6.85 20.52 45.64
C VAL A 87 -5.58 21.36 45.59
N PHE A 88 -5.18 21.91 46.73
CA PHE A 88 -3.92 22.63 46.87
C PHE A 88 -2.79 21.62 47.17
N GLU A 89 -1.83 21.47 46.26
CA GLU A 89 -0.75 20.48 46.38
C GLU A 89 0.43 20.98 47.21
N GLU A 90 0.77 22.26 47.05
CA GLU A 90 1.80 22.94 47.84
C GLU A 90 1.16 24.03 48.69
N THR A 91 1.45 24.00 50.00
CA THR A 91 1.07 25.06 50.95
C THR A 91 2.12 26.18 50.91
N ILE A 92 1.70 27.43 51.16
CA ILE A 92 2.28 28.68 50.64
C ILE A 92 3.55 29.13 51.40
N LYS A 93 4.38 28.19 51.88
CA LYS A 93 5.77 28.49 52.26
C LYS A 93 6.70 28.52 51.04
N SER A 94 6.28 28.00 49.89
CA SER A 94 6.97 28.15 48.61
C SER A 94 6.47 29.41 47.88
N LYS A 95 7.34 30.04 47.07
CA LYS A 95 6.99 31.23 46.26
C LYS A 95 5.96 30.94 45.14
N VAL A 96 5.47 29.70 45.03
CA VAL A 96 4.72 29.19 43.88
C VAL A 96 3.44 28.52 44.38
N LEU A 97 2.28 28.96 43.86
CA LEU A 97 1.00 28.30 44.12
C LEU A 97 0.83 27.13 43.15
N LYS A 98 0.64 25.92 43.68
CA LYS A 98 0.32 24.74 42.87
C LYS A 98 -0.99 24.12 43.34
N TYR A 99 -1.99 24.11 42.44
CA TYR A 99 -3.31 23.57 42.73
C TYR A 99 -3.90 22.86 41.52
N LYS A 100 -4.89 22.01 41.78
CA LYS A 100 -5.70 21.29 40.77
C LYS A 100 -7.17 21.61 40.99
N ILE A 101 -7.90 21.83 39.90
CA ILE A 101 -9.35 21.94 39.92
C ILE A 101 -9.91 20.65 39.31
N ARG A 102 -10.70 19.92 40.08
CA ARG A 102 -11.52 18.80 39.62
C ARG A 102 -12.95 19.29 39.41
N SER A 103 -13.60 18.78 38.38
CA SER A 103 -15.02 19.04 38.12
C SER A 103 -15.76 17.74 37.95
N THR A 104 -17.06 17.74 38.27
CA THR A 104 -17.95 16.64 37.88
C THR A 104 -18.28 16.65 36.39
N TYR A 105 -17.95 17.72 35.66
CA TYR A 105 -18.09 17.79 34.21
C TYR A 105 -16.92 17.14 33.47
N ILE A 106 -17.24 16.20 32.58
CA ILE A 106 -16.26 15.42 31.78
C ILE A 106 -15.61 16.24 30.64
N SER A 107 -16.02 17.50 30.44
CA SER A 107 -15.71 18.23 29.20
C SER A 107 -14.43 19.08 29.20
N TRP A 108 -13.67 19.12 30.31
CA TRP A 108 -12.43 19.90 30.39
C TRP A 108 -11.20 19.05 30.05
N THR A 109 -10.58 19.33 28.90
CA THR A 109 -9.34 18.68 28.45
C THR A 109 -8.17 19.66 28.47
N THR A 110 -7.72 20.08 29.66
CA THR A 110 -6.62 21.06 29.80
C THR A 110 -5.27 20.57 29.25
N ASN A 111 -5.15 19.28 28.97
CA ASN A 111 -3.97 18.66 28.36
C ASN A 111 -3.92 18.83 26.83
N GLN A 112 -5.01 19.29 26.20
CA GLN A 112 -5.11 19.48 24.77
C GLN A 112 -5.16 20.97 24.45
N LEU A 113 -4.24 21.42 23.60
CA LEU A 113 -4.18 22.82 23.16
C LEU A 113 -5.23 23.11 22.07
N PHE A 114 -5.60 22.07 21.32
CA PHE A 114 -6.62 22.10 20.27
C PHE A 114 -7.55 20.88 20.40
N PRO A 115 -8.83 21.00 20.01
CA PRO A 115 -9.72 19.86 19.91
C PRO A 115 -9.19 18.83 18.91
N ILE A 116 -9.55 17.56 19.13
CA ILE A 116 -9.23 16.44 18.24
C ILE A 116 -9.76 16.68 16.81
N LEU A 117 -10.83 17.46 16.68
CA LEU A 117 -11.46 17.74 15.39
C LEU A 117 -11.74 19.23 15.22
N GLU A 118 -11.04 19.87 14.29
CA GLU A 118 -11.19 21.29 13.98
C GLU A 118 -12.38 21.51 13.04
N LEU A 119 -13.50 21.96 13.59
CA LEU A 119 -14.63 22.41 12.76
C LEU A 119 -14.32 23.77 12.11
N PRO A 120 -14.80 24.02 10.88
CA PRO A 120 -14.59 25.30 10.21
C PRO A 120 -15.27 26.43 10.98
N GLY A 121 -14.48 27.44 11.37
CA GLY A 121 -14.95 28.63 12.08
C GLY A 121 -14.18 28.92 13.37
N PRO A 122 -14.57 29.97 14.11
CA PRO A 122 -13.99 30.27 15.41
C PRO A 122 -14.25 29.12 16.37
N MET A 123 -13.21 28.73 17.12
CA MET A 123 -13.32 27.67 18.12
C MET A 123 -14.26 28.09 19.25
N TYR A 124 -15.44 27.48 19.29
CA TYR A 124 -16.35 27.61 20.43
C TYR A 124 -16.02 26.63 21.56
N GLU A 125 -15.11 25.67 21.40
CA GLU A 125 -14.79 24.73 22.50
C GLU A 125 -14.08 25.41 23.67
N GLY A 126 -13.18 26.37 23.40
CA GLY A 126 -12.60 27.23 24.46
C GLY A 126 -13.65 28.04 25.22
N SER A 127 -14.83 28.25 24.62
CA SER A 127 -15.95 28.88 25.32
C SER A 127 -16.49 28.00 26.45
N LYS A 128 -16.28 26.68 26.44
CA LYS A 128 -16.68 25.81 27.57
C LYS A 128 -15.95 26.20 28.86
N TYR A 129 -14.67 26.57 28.80
CA TYR A 129 -13.93 27.07 29.96
C TYR A 129 -14.45 28.43 30.47
N LEU A 130 -14.97 29.25 29.57
CA LEU A 130 -15.58 30.55 29.89
C LEU A 130 -17.01 30.40 30.43
N PHE A 131 -17.82 29.54 29.79
CA PHE A 131 -19.22 29.28 30.14
C PHE A 131 -19.34 28.45 31.43
N MET A 132 -18.52 27.43 31.61
CA MET A 132 -18.54 26.56 32.80
C MET A 132 -17.73 27.15 33.97
N GLY A 133 -17.40 28.44 33.95
CA GLY A 133 -16.83 29.15 35.11
C GLY A 133 -15.40 28.77 35.51
N PHE A 134 -14.72 27.87 34.79
CA PHE A 134 -13.34 27.46 35.09
C PHE A 134 -12.40 28.66 35.18
N VAL A 135 -12.43 29.51 34.15
CA VAL A 135 -11.56 30.69 34.06
C VAL A 135 -11.85 31.69 35.17
N ALA A 136 -13.13 31.90 35.50
CA ALA A 136 -13.53 32.79 36.59
C ALA A 136 -13.02 32.28 37.96
N LEU A 137 -13.13 30.97 38.20
CA LEU A 137 -12.65 30.33 39.42
C LEU A 137 -11.12 30.36 39.52
N GLN A 138 -10.42 30.02 38.44
CA GLN A 138 -8.96 30.11 38.35
C GLN A 138 -8.46 31.53 38.61
N LEU A 139 -9.00 32.53 37.90
CA LEU A 139 -8.62 33.94 38.08
C LEU A 139 -8.86 34.42 39.51
N THR A 140 -9.93 33.97 40.16
CA THR A 140 -10.24 34.38 41.54
C THR A 140 -9.26 33.76 42.54
N ILE A 141 -8.91 32.48 42.38
CA ILE A 141 -7.90 31.81 43.22
C ILE A 141 -6.53 32.48 43.05
N ASP A 142 -6.12 32.73 41.81
CA ASP A 142 -4.84 33.38 41.51
C ASP A 142 -4.79 34.80 42.10
N LYS A 143 -5.85 35.60 41.93
CA LYS A 143 -5.93 36.94 42.54
C LYS A 143 -5.96 36.87 44.07
N ALA A 144 -6.67 35.92 44.67
CA ALA A 144 -6.70 35.71 46.12
C ALA A 144 -5.30 35.41 46.67
N PHE A 145 -4.54 34.57 45.96
CA PHE A 145 -3.15 34.27 46.31
C PHE A 145 -2.24 35.50 46.18
N ILE A 146 -2.31 36.21 45.04
CA ILE A 146 -1.54 37.44 44.82
C ILE A 146 -1.81 38.44 45.95
N LEU A 147 -3.07 38.59 46.37
CA LEU A 147 -3.45 39.49 47.45
C LEU A 147 -2.82 39.12 48.79
N LEU A 148 -2.89 37.85 49.17
CA LEU A 148 -2.27 37.37 50.40
C LEU A 148 -0.75 37.57 50.38
N SER A 149 -0.12 37.44 49.20
CA SER A 149 1.32 37.69 49.05
C SER A 149 1.70 39.18 49.10
N VAL A 150 0.84 40.08 48.58
CA VAL A 150 1.10 41.52 48.44
C VAL A 150 0.74 42.31 49.70
N ASN A 151 -0.31 41.93 50.44
CA ASN A 151 -0.68 42.56 51.72
C ASN A 151 0.46 42.50 52.76
N ASN A 152 1.42 41.59 52.57
CA ASN A 152 2.61 41.53 53.41
C ASN A 152 3.71 42.56 53.02
N LYS A 153 3.59 43.30 51.91
CA LYS A 153 4.68 44.17 51.40
C LYS A 153 4.29 45.54 50.80
N SER A 154 3.06 45.81 50.32
CA SER A 154 2.69 47.16 49.82
C SER A 154 1.19 47.32 49.49
N GLY A 155 0.61 48.51 49.74
CA GLY A 155 -0.81 48.86 49.51
C GLY A 155 -1.27 48.99 48.05
N LEU A 156 -1.15 47.92 47.27
CA LEU A 156 -1.76 47.78 45.94
C LEU A 156 -3.21 47.27 46.08
N ASN A 157 -4.17 47.91 45.39
CA ASN A 157 -5.57 47.51 45.43
C ASN A 157 -5.89 46.49 44.33
N ILE A 158 -6.79 45.55 44.65
CA ILE A 158 -7.29 44.48 43.74
C ILE A 158 -7.80 45.04 42.41
N ASN A 159 -8.44 46.20 42.49
CA ASN A 159 -9.15 46.83 41.39
C ASN A 159 -8.20 47.52 40.39
N ASP A 160 -6.90 47.54 40.67
CA ASP A 160 -5.90 48.13 39.77
C ASP A 160 -5.57 47.20 38.58
N TYR A 161 -6.01 45.93 38.63
CA TYR A 161 -5.76 44.92 37.59
C TYR A 161 -7.06 44.46 36.93
N ASN A 162 -7.39 45.04 35.78
CA ASN A 162 -8.49 44.56 34.94
C ASN A 162 -7.97 43.61 33.87
N LEU A 163 -8.40 42.35 33.93
CA LEU A 163 -8.09 41.35 32.91
C LEU A 163 -9.23 41.28 31.89
N ALA A 164 -8.85 41.19 30.62
CA ALA A 164 -9.79 40.96 29.53
C ALA A 164 -9.28 39.80 28.68
N ILE A 165 -10.20 38.92 28.30
CA ILE A 165 -9.89 37.76 27.46
C ILE A 165 -10.50 38.01 26.09
N GLN A 166 -9.70 37.91 25.05
CA GLN A 166 -10.14 38.04 23.67
C GLN A 166 -9.64 36.86 22.86
N SER A 167 -10.53 36.24 22.09
CA SER A 167 -10.14 35.21 21.11
C SER A 167 -9.45 35.86 19.92
N TYR A 168 -8.48 35.14 19.35
CA TYR A 168 -7.84 35.58 18.12
C TYR A 168 -8.86 35.71 16.98
N PRO A 169 -8.73 36.72 16.10
CA PRO A 169 -9.62 36.86 14.96
C PRO A 169 -9.48 35.65 14.02
N TYR A 170 -10.61 35.13 13.55
CA TYR A 170 -10.64 34.00 12.62
C TYR A 170 -10.90 34.49 11.19
N SER A 171 -10.17 33.95 10.21
CA SER A 171 -10.31 34.31 8.80
C SER A 171 -11.68 33.94 8.23
N ASN A 172 -12.09 34.55 7.12
CA ASN A 172 -13.35 34.25 6.44
C ASN A 172 -13.53 32.74 6.22
N TYR A 173 -14.67 32.20 6.66
CA TYR A 173 -14.97 30.77 6.55
C TYR A 173 -16.39 30.52 6.04
N ILE A 174 -16.63 29.28 5.60
CA ILE A 174 -17.95 28.82 5.18
C ILE A 174 -18.57 28.05 6.33
N GLN A 175 -19.68 28.55 6.87
CA GLN A 175 -20.46 27.83 7.87
C GLN A 175 -21.31 26.77 7.16
N GLY A 176 -20.82 25.52 7.19
CA GLY A 176 -21.52 24.31 6.77
C GLY A 176 -21.17 23.21 7.76
N SER A 177 -21.99 23.06 8.79
CA SER A 177 -21.60 22.50 10.09
C SER A 177 -21.73 20.97 10.25
N LEU A 178 -22.00 20.23 9.17
CA LEU A 178 -22.16 18.77 9.24
C LEU A 178 -21.58 18.02 8.03
N SER A 179 -21.43 18.69 6.89
CA SER A 179 -20.90 18.08 5.67
C SER A 179 -19.38 17.88 5.71
N GLY A 180 -18.61 18.75 6.36
CA GLY A 180 -17.13 18.69 6.35
C GLY A 180 -16.56 17.43 7.01
N LEU A 181 -17.11 17.05 8.17
CA LEU A 181 -16.68 15.88 8.96
C LEU A 181 -17.10 14.57 8.28
N ILE A 182 -18.32 14.56 7.72
CA ILE A 182 -18.80 13.45 6.88
C ILE A 182 -17.95 13.33 5.61
N LEU A 183 -17.56 14.44 4.99
CA LEU A 183 -16.64 14.47 3.84
C LEU A 183 -15.26 13.91 4.20
N GLU A 184 -14.73 14.29 5.37
CA GLU A 184 -13.40 13.90 5.83
C GLU A 184 -13.27 12.40 6.01
N ALA A 185 -14.33 11.72 6.49
CA ALA A 185 -14.34 10.27 6.60
C ALA A 185 -14.77 9.58 5.28
N LEU A 186 -15.79 10.10 4.58
CA LEU A 186 -16.36 9.42 3.41
C LEU A 186 -15.50 9.52 2.15
N ILE A 187 -14.87 10.67 1.87
CA ILE A 187 -14.09 10.83 0.63
C ILE A 187 -12.92 9.85 0.59
N PRO A 188 -12.07 9.73 1.63
CA PRO A 188 -10.98 8.75 1.62
C PRO A 188 -11.49 7.33 1.46
N LEU A 189 -12.54 6.96 2.20
CA LEU A 189 -13.14 5.63 2.11
C LEU A 189 -13.64 5.33 0.70
N LEU A 190 -14.36 6.26 0.06
CA LEU A 190 -14.87 6.11 -1.30
C LEU A 190 -13.72 6.02 -2.32
N THR A 191 -12.63 6.75 -2.12
CA THR A 191 -11.46 6.65 -3.00
C THR A 191 -10.75 5.30 -2.87
N VAL A 192 -10.61 4.76 -1.67
CA VAL A 192 -10.02 3.41 -1.47
C VAL A 192 -10.92 2.33 -2.06
N LEU A 193 -12.25 2.46 -1.90
CA LEU A 193 -13.23 1.52 -2.44
C LEU A 193 -13.34 1.58 -3.97
N SER A 194 -13.25 2.77 -4.58
CA SER A 194 -13.36 2.92 -6.04
C SER A 194 -12.25 2.17 -6.78
N PHE A 195 -11.06 2.08 -6.19
CA PHE A 195 -9.93 1.37 -6.76
C PHE A 195 -9.81 -0.10 -6.37
N LEU A 196 -10.66 -0.61 -5.46
CA LEU A 196 -10.64 -2.01 -5.04
C LEU A 196 -10.81 -2.98 -6.22
N LEU A 197 -11.76 -2.70 -7.12
CA LEU A 197 -12.01 -3.53 -8.30
C LEU A 197 -10.81 -3.54 -9.27
N MET A 198 -10.14 -2.40 -9.38
CA MET A 198 -8.96 -2.26 -10.24
C MET A 198 -7.76 -3.03 -9.67
N CYS A 199 -7.54 -2.95 -8.36
CA CYS A 199 -6.45 -3.65 -7.68
C CYS A 199 -6.64 -5.17 -7.68
N THR A 200 -7.87 -5.62 -7.47
CA THR A 200 -8.20 -7.05 -7.53
C THR A 200 -8.02 -7.65 -8.92
N TYR A 201 -8.33 -6.86 -9.97
CA TYR A 201 -8.07 -7.26 -11.35
C TYR A 201 -6.57 -7.44 -11.64
N THR A 202 -5.72 -6.49 -11.23
CA THR A 202 -4.27 -6.57 -11.46
C THR A 202 -3.63 -7.74 -10.75
N ILE A 203 -3.97 -7.96 -9.47
CA ILE A 203 -3.48 -9.11 -8.70
C ILE A 203 -3.85 -10.42 -9.41
N LYS A 204 -5.13 -10.57 -9.79
CA LYS A 204 -5.61 -11.79 -10.44
C LYS A 204 -4.86 -12.07 -11.75
N ARG A 205 -4.72 -11.07 -12.62
CA ARG A 205 -4.08 -11.25 -13.94
C ARG A 205 -2.60 -11.58 -13.83
N VAL A 206 -1.86 -10.89 -12.96
CA VAL A 206 -0.44 -11.18 -12.74
C VAL A 206 -0.23 -12.61 -12.23
N VAL A 207 -1.10 -13.09 -11.33
CA VAL A 207 -1.03 -14.47 -10.84
C VAL A 207 -1.52 -15.47 -11.89
N GLU A 208 -2.49 -15.14 -12.73
CA GLU A 208 -2.95 -15.97 -13.85
C GLU A 208 -1.82 -16.19 -14.88
N GLU A 209 -1.03 -15.17 -15.21
CA GLU A 209 0.15 -15.31 -16.08
C GLU A 209 1.26 -16.17 -15.45
N LYS A 210 1.40 -16.10 -14.12
CA LYS A 210 2.34 -16.92 -13.35
C LYS A 210 1.91 -18.39 -13.31
N ASP A 211 0.63 -18.65 -13.04
CA ASP A 211 0.06 -20.01 -12.94
C ASP A 211 -0.01 -20.70 -14.31
N SER A 212 -0.36 -19.95 -15.36
CA SER A 212 -0.38 -20.47 -16.74
C SER A 212 0.99 -20.75 -17.31
N GLY A 213 2.08 -20.26 -16.72
CA GLY A 213 3.46 -20.43 -17.20
C GLY A 213 3.81 -19.62 -18.43
N VAL A 214 2.87 -18.82 -18.97
CA VAL A 214 3.09 -18.00 -20.17
C VAL A 214 4.18 -16.94 -19.92
N LYS A 215 4.29 -16.43 -18.68
CA LYS A 215 5.38 -15.54 -18.26
C LYS A 215 6.76 -16.13 -18.52
N GLU A 216 6.96 -17.42 -18.22
CA GLU A 216 8.24 -18.10 -18.43
C GLU A 216 8.46 -18.42 -19.92
N LEU A 217 7.40 -18.77 -20.65
CA LEU A 217 7.48 -18.92 -22.10
C LEU A 217 7.97 -17.63 -22.77
N MET A 218 7.44 -16.47 -22.38
CA MET A 218 7.91 -15.18 -22.90
C MET A 218 9.40 -14.93 -22.61
N LYS A 219 9.89 -15.30 -21.43
CA LYS A 219 11.32 -15.20 -21.09
C LYS A 219 12.20 -16.13 -21.92
N ILE A 220 11.74 -17.36 -22.19
CA ILE A 220 12.43 -18.30 -23.08
C ILE A 220 12.47 -17.77 -24.52
N MET A 221 11.42 -17.05 -24.94
CA MET A 221 11.37 -16.45 -26.27
C MET A 221 12.22 -15.17 -26.39
N GLY A 222 12.97 -14.78 -25.35
CA GLY A 222 13.93 -13.67 -25.36
C GLY A 222 13.47 -12.40 -24.64
N LEU A 223 12.29 -12.40 -24.02
CA LEU A 223 11.79 -11.22 -23.30
C LEU A 223 12.50 -11.06 -21.96
N LYS A 224 13.13 -9.89 -21.74
CA LYS A 224 13.78 -9.58 -20.47
C LYS A 224 12.75 -9.41 -19.35
N PRO A 225 13.02 -9.87 -18.11
CA PRO A 225 12.05 -9.79 -17.02
C PRO A 225 11.54 -8.37 -16.71
N TRP A 226 12.41 -7.36 -16.81
CA TRP A 226 12.02 -5.97 -16.53
C TRP A 226 10.98 -5.45 -17.52
N MET A 227 10.99 -5.92 -18.78
CA MET A 227 10.05 -5.48 -19.81
C MET A 227 8.62 -5.90 -19.49
N ILE A 228 8.45 -7.08 -18.87
CA ILE A 228 7.15 -7.59 -18.43
C ILE A 228 6.58 -6.67 -17.34
N TRP A 229 7.39 -6.34 -16.34
CA TRP A 229 6.98 -5.44 -15.25
C TRP A 229 6.66 -4.04 -15.75
N THR A 230 7.49 -3.48 -16.64
CA THR A 230 7.20 -2.16 -17.24
C THR A 230 5.94 -2.16 -18.08
N GLY A 231 5.65 -3.26 -18.81
CA GLY A 231 4.41 -3.41 -19.57
C GLY A 231 3.19 -3.36 -18.65
N TRP A 232 3.23 -4.07 -17.53
CA TRP A 232 2.18 -4.03 -16.52
C TRP A 232 2.03 -2.64 -15.88
N ILE A 233 3.12 -1.95 -15.57
CA ILE A 233 3.08 -0.58 -15.02
C ILE A 233 2.44 0.38 -16.02
N LEU A 234 2.87 0.34 -17.29
CA LEU A 234 2.32 1.22 -18.34
C LEU A 234 0.85 0.96 -18.59
N HIS A 235 0.43 -0.31 -18.69
CA HIS A 235 -0.97 -0.66 -18.87
C HIS A 235 -1.84 -0.10 -17.73
N ASN A 236 -1.43 -0.29 -16.49
CA ASN A 236 -2.16 0.23 -15.33
C ASN A 236 -2.15 1.76 -15.26
N PHE A 237 -1.02 2.40 -15.59
CA PHE A 237 -0.92 3.85 -15.65
C PHE A 237 -1.98 4.46 -16.58
N PHE A 238 -2.12 3.94 -17.80
CA PHE A 238 -3.11 4.46 -18.76
C PHE A 238 -4.55 4.17 -18.35
N VAL A 239 -4.84 2.96 -17.86
CA VAL A 239 -6.19 2.59 -17.40
C VAL A 239 -6.60 3.47 -16.21
N TYR A 240 -5.69 3.70 -15.26
CA TYR A 240 -5.98 4.47 -14.06
C TYR A 240 -6.02 5.97 -14.30
N ALA A 241 -5.21 6.50 -15.23
CA ALA A 241 -5.27 7.89 -15.63
C ALA A 241 -6.68 8.31 -16.07
N ILE A 242 -7.41 7.45 -16.80
CA ILE A 242 -8.80 7.71 -17.20
C ILE A 242 -9.73 7.81 -15.99
N SER A 243 -9.63 6.88 -15.03
CA SER A 243 -10.46 6.93 -13.82
C SER A 243 -10.15 8.14 -12.93
N ILE A 244 -8.86 8.51 -12.82
CA ILE A 244 -8.41 9.63 -11.99
C ILE A 244 -8.81 10.96 -12.60
N THR A 245 -8.71 11.13 -13.92
CA THR A 245 -9.21 12.36 -14.57
C THR A 245 -10.70 12.55 -14.31
N VAL A 246 -11.50 11.49 -14.37
CA VAL A 246 -12.94 11.54 -14.02
C VAL A 246 -13.15 11.91 -12.56
N ILE A 247 -12.44 11.28 -11.61
CA ILE A 247 -12.54 11.60 -10.18
C ILE A 247 -12.16 13.06 -9.93
N THR A 248 -11.03 13.53 -10.46
CA THR A 248 -10.58 14.93 -10.30
C THR A 248 -11.55 15.93 -10.92
N PHE A 249 -12.18 15.57 -12.05
CA PHE A 249 -13.20 16.41 -12.65
C PHE A 249 -14.44 16.52 -11.76
N ILE A 250 -14.92 15.41 -11.19
CA ILE A 250 -16.07 15.41 -10.29
C ILE A 250 -15.77 16.18 -9.00
N THR A 251 -14.58 16.03 -8.41
CA THR A 251 -14.26 16.66 -7.13
C THR A 251 -13.94 18.15 -7.24
N CYS A 252 -13.26 18.57 -8.31
CA CYS A 252 -12.80 19.95 -8.49
C CYS A 252 -13.71 20.80 -9.39
N PHE A 253 -14.32 20.21 -10.41
CA PHE A 253 -15.20 20.91 -11.38
C PHE A 253 -16.68 20.51 -11.24
N GLY A 254 -17.02 19.59 -10.33
CA GLY A 254 -18.37 19.10 -10.11
C GLY A 254 -19.39 20.22 -9.95
N THR A 255 -20.50 20.08 -10.70
CA THR A 255 -21.59 21.05 -10.76
C THR A 255 -22.24 21.29 -9.39
N SER A 256 -22.72 22.51 -9.19
CA SER A 256 -23.53 22.90 -8.03
C SER A 256 -24.87 22.14 -8.04
N ILE A 257 -24.91 20.96 -7.44
CA ILE A 257 -26.17 20.26 -7.17
C ILE A 257 -26.76 20.91 -5.91
N GLY A 258 -27.49 22.02 -6.09
CA GLY A 258 -28.16 22.75 -5.00
C GLY A 258 -27.27 23.76 -4.26
N GLN A 259 -27.57 23.98 -2.97
CA GLN A 259 -26.86 24.95 -2.10
C GLN A 259 -25.51 24.43 -1.55
N THR A 260 -25.15 23.18 -1.83
CA THR A 260 -23.84 22.63 -1.41
C THR A 260 -22.80 22.98 -2.46
N THR A 261 -21.85 23.82 -2.08
CA THR A 261 -20.70 24.23 -2.88
C THR A 261 -19.82 23.03 -3.27
N MET A 262 -19.14 23.16 -4.40
CA MET A 262 -18.01 22.33 -4.85
C MET A 262 -17.17 21.80 -3.68
N ILE A 263 -16.86 20.50 -3.72
CA ILE A 263 -16.15 19.78 -2.64
C ILE A 263 -14.74 20.36 -2.42
N LEU A 264 -14.00 20.63 -3.51
CA LEU A 264 -12.67 21.24 -3.50
C LEU A 264 -12.63 22.39 -4.52
N ASN A 265 -12.92 23.62 -4.08
CA ASN A 265 -13.05 24.79 -4.94
C ASN A 265 -11.73 25.57 -5.11
N CYS A 266 -10.92 25.66 -4.06
CA CYS A 266 -9.68 26.43 -4.01
C CYS A 266 -8.44 25.60 -4.38
N THR A 267 -8.57 24.28 -4.34
CA THR A 267 -7.49 23.33 -4.61
C THR A 267 -7.14 23.27 -6.10
N ASN A 268 -5.85 23.28 -6.43
CA ASN A 268 -5.39 23.13 -7.80
C ASN A 268 -5.71 21.71 -8.33
N PRO A 269 -6.53 21.55 -9.38
CA PRO A 269 -6.94 20.24 -9.90
C PRO A 269 -5.76 19.38 -10.38
N LEU A 270 -4.72 20.01 -10.93
CA LEU A 270 -3.53 19.30 -11.44
C LEU A 270 -2.73 18.69 -10.29
N LEU A 271 -2.62 19.38 -9.16
CA LEU A 271 -1.88 18.89 -7.99
C LEU A 271 -2.63 17.74 -7.31
N PHE A 272 -3.96 17.83 -7.23
CA PHE A 272 -4.81 16.74 -6.78
C PHE A 272 -4.74 15.52 -7.71
N TRP A 273 -4.69 15.74 -9.03
CA TRP A 273 -4.47 14.67 -10.01
C TRP A 273 -3.12 13.98 -9.81
N ILE A 274 -2.03 14.73 -9.59
CA ILE A 274 -0.70 14.17 -9.30
C ILE A 274 -0.73 13.32 -8.02
N LEU A 275 -1.41 13.78 -6.97
CA LEU A 275 -1.56 13.02 -5.73
C LEU A 275 -2.26 11.67 -5.96
N LEU A 276 -3.39 11.66 -6.67
CA LEU A 276 -4.11 10.42 -6.95
C LEU A 276 -3.32 9.50 -7.90
N MET A 277 -2.61 10.05 -8.88
CA MET A 277 -1.76 9.27 -9.78
C MET A 277 -0.59 8.61 -9.05
N THR A 278 0.11 9.35 -8.19
CA THR A 278 1.22 8.80 -7.39
C THR A 278 0.74 7.74 -6.40
N TYR A 279 -0.42 7.98 -5.75
CA TYR A 279 -1.09 6.97 -4.93
C TYR A 279 -1.41 5.70 -5.72
N MET A 280 -1.94 5.80 -6.93
CA MET A 280 -2.26 4.62 -7.73
C MET A 280 -1.01 3.88 -8.23
N ILE A 281 0.07 4.58 -8.57
CA ILE A 281 1.34 3.93 -8.92
C ILE A 281 1.87 3.15 -7.71
N ALA A 282 1.85 3.74 -6.51
CA ALA A 282 2.22 3.05 -5.27
C ALA A 282 1.31 1.83 -5.00
N GLY A 283 0.00 1.99 -5.22
CA GLY A 283 -0.98 0.91 -5.14
C GLY A 283 -0.70 -0.25 -6.10
N VAL A 284 -0.26 0.03 -7.34
CA VAL A 284 0.15 -1.01 -8.30
C VAL A 284 1.36 -1.80 -7.79
N PHE A 285 2.38 -1.11 -7.28
CA PHE A 285 3.54 -1.78 -6.70
C PHE A 285 3.15 -2.62 -5.47
N PHE A 286 2.25 -2.12 -4.63
CA PHE A 286 1.68 -2.89 -3.51
C PHE A 286 0.95 -4.15 -4.00
N CYS A 287 0.14 -4.05 -5.06
CA CYS A 287 -0.51 -5.20 -5.70
C CYS A 287 0.51 -6.21 -6.26
N PHE A 288 1.62 -5.75 -6.86
CA PHE A 288 2.69 -6.63 -7.33
C PHE A 288 3.42 -7.35 -6.19
N ALA A 289 3.65 -6.67 -5.08
CA ALA A 289 4.22 -7.29 -3.89
C ALA A 289 3.30 -8.40 -3.38
N ILE A 290 2.00 -8.14 -3.25
CA ILE A 290 1.01 -9.14 -2.83
C ILE A 290 0.94 -10.32 -3.82
N SER A 291 0.84 -10.04 -5.14
CA SER A 291 0.69 -11.08 -6.17
C SER A 291 1.89 -12.02 -6.22
N SER A 292 3.10 -11.53 -5.89
CA SER A 292 4.32 -12.33 -5.89
C SER A 292 4.28 -13.53 -4.92
N PHE A 293 3.52 -13.42 -3.81
CA PHE A 293 3.40 -14.48 -2.80
C PHE A 293 2.48 -15.63 -3.21
N PHE A 294 1.57 -15.41 -4.16
CA PHE A 294 0.57 -16.40 -4.55
C PHE A 294 0.95 -17.14 -5.82
N ASN A 295 0.44 -18.38 -5.93
CA ASN A 295 0.56 -19.22 -7.12
C ASN A 295 -0.79 -19.47 -7.80
N HIS A 296 -1.92 -19.29 -7.09
CA HIS A 296 -3.26 -19.51 -7.64
C HIS A 296 -4.05 -18.20 -7.69
N PRO A 297 -4.69 -17.87 -8.83
CA PRO A 297 -5.28 -16.56 -9.06
C PRO A 297 -6.51 -16.27 -8.19
N LEU A 298 -7.34 -17.28 -7.90
CA LEU A 298 -8.55 -17.11 -7.08
C LEU A 298 -8.22 -16.82 -5.61
N ILE A 299 -7.21 -17.49 -5.06
CA ILE A 299 -6.75 -17.25 -3.68
C ILE A 299 -6.13 -15.86 -3.58
N ALA A 300 -5.30 -15.48 -4.57
CA ALA A 300 -4.70 -14.16 -4.64
C ALA A 300 -5.76 -13.04 -4.70
N LEU A 301 -6.85 -13.27 -5.44
CA LEU A 301 -7.96 -12.32 -5.54
C LEU A 301 -8.64 -12.07 -4.18
N ILE A 302 -9.03 -13.13 -3.47
CA ILE A 302 -9.76 -13.03 -2.19
C ILE A 302 -8.86 -12.46 -1.10
N VAL A 303 -7.63 -12.93 -1.00
CA VAL A 303 -6.70 -12.44 0.02
C VAL A 303 -6.23 -11.03 -0.32
N GLY A 304 -5.97 -10.74 -1.60
CA GLY A 304 -5.56 -9.41 -2.06
C GLY A 304 -6.62 -8.33 -1.81
N SER A 305 -7.90 -8.62 -2.06
CA SER A 305 -9.00 -7.70 -1.74
C SER A 305 -9.10 -7.45 -0.24
N SER A 306 -8.96 -8.50 0.56
CA SER A 306 -9.00 -8.42 2.02
C SER A 306 -7.84 -7.57 2.56
N VAL A 307 -6.62 -7.82 2.10
CA VAL A 307 -5.42 -7.04 2.47
C VAL A 307 -5.55 -5.58 2.07
N TRP A 308 -6.14 -5.27 0.90
CA TRP A 308 -6.42 -3.91 0.48
C TRP A 308 -7.34 -3.19 1.49
N CYS A 309 -8.47 -3.78 1.87
CA CYS A 309 -9.38 -3.20 2.86
C CYS A 309 -8.75 -3.09 4.26
N ILE A 310 -8.01 -4.12 4.69
CA ILE A 310 -7.33 -4.13 6.00
C ILE A 310 -6.28 -3.01 6.09
N SER A 311 -5.55 -2.75 5.01
CA SER A 311 -4.52 -1.70 4.99
C SER A 311 -5.07 -0.28 5.18
N TYR A 312 -6.36 -0.07 4.93
CA TYR A 312 -7.05 1.19 5.26
C TYR A 312 -7.59 1.18 6.70
N MET A 313 -8.30 0.12 7.10
CA MET A 313 -9.03 0.08 8.38
C MET A 313 -8.12 -0.09 9.60
N LEU A 314 -7.07 -0.90 9.49
CA LEU A 314 -6.21 -1.24 10.63
C LEU A 314 -5.47 -0.02 11.20
N PRO A 315 -4.81 0.84 10.39
CA PRO A 315 -4.12 2.00 10.93
C PRO A 315 -5.06 3.05 11.52
N LEU A 316 -6.24 3.25 10.94
CA LEU A 316 -7.25 4.19 11.45
C LEU A 316 -7.69 3.85 12.87
N HIS A 317 -7.90 2.55 13.17
CA HIS A 317 -8.32 2.13 14.50
C HIS A 317 -7.17 2.16 15.53
N LEU A 318 -5.97 1.73 15.14
CA LEU A 318 -4.82 1.62 16.05
C LEU A 318 -4.21 2.97 16.44
N LEU A 319 -4.27 3.97 15.56
CA LEU A 319 -3.57 5.25 15.74
C LEU A 319 -4.42 6.36 16.37
N ASN A 320 -5.71 6.13 16.59
CA ASN A 320 -6.62 7.14 17.15
C ASN A 320 -6.15 7.69 18.52
N ASP A 321 -5.42 6.88 19.29
CA ASP A 321 -4.99 7.23 20.66
C ASP A 321 -3.47 7.42 20.80
N SER A 322 -2.66 7.23 19.75
CA SER A 322 -1.19 7.24 19.86
C SER A 322 -0.54 8.47 19.20
N PRO A 323 0.15 9.34 19.97
CA PRO A 323 0.84 10.53 19.44
C PRO A 323 2.23 10.23 18.85
N ASN A 324 2.68 8.96 18.84
CA ASN A 324 4.02 8.60 18.40
C ASN A 324 4.19 8.77 16.89
N ILE A 325 4.93 9.82 16.49
CA ILE A 325 5.20 10.14 15.09
C ILE A 325 5.86 8.98 14.32
N ILE A 326 6.73 8.21 14.97
CA ILE A 326 7.41 7.06 14.35
C ILE A 326 6.40 5.99 13.94
N ILE A 327 5.45 5.68 14.82
CA ILE A 327 4.43 4.67 14.54
C ILE A 327 3.53 5.16 13.40
N GLN A 328 3.14 6.43 13.41
CA GLN A 328 2.39 7.04 12.32
C GLN A 328 3.16 6.99 10.99
N THR A 329 4.46 7.31 10.97
CA THR A 329 5.30 7.21 9.75
C THR A 329 5.39 5.77 9.22
N LEU A 330 5.48 4.76 10.09
CA LEU A 330 5.52 3.37 9.67
C LEU A 330 4.20 2.94 9.02
N PHE A 331 3.07 3.35 9.58
CA PHE A 331 1.77 3.06 8.98
C PHE A 331 1.52 3.85 7.69
N THR A 332 2.15 5.02 7.50
CA THR A 332 2.08 5.75 6.22
C THR A 332 2.70 5.00 5.05
N LEU A 333 3.48 3.94 5.29
CA LEU A 333 3.97 3.04 4.23
C LEU A 333 2.85 2.22 3.58
N PHE A 334 1.66 2.16 4.20
CA PHE A 334 0.48 1.59 3.54
C PHE A 334 -0.17 2.68 2.66
N PRO A 335 -0.22 2.51 1.32
CA PRO A 335 -0.71 3.56 0.42
C PRO A 335 -2.15 3.99 0.73
N ASN A 336 -3.00 3.04 1.16
CA ASN A 336 -4.40 3.30 1.51
C ASN A 336 -4.56 4.15 2.78
N TYR A 337 -3.63 4.05 3.73
CA TYR A 337 -3.62 4.93 4.90
C TYR A 337 -2.99 6.28 4.56
N ALA A 338 -1.94 6.30 3.73
CA ALA A 338 -1.30 7.52 3.26
C ALA A 338 -2.28 8.48 2.56
N ILE A 339 -3.15 7.96 1.68
CA ILE A 339 -4.17 8.79 1.03
C ILE A 339 -5.21 9.30 2.03
N SER A 340 -5.58 8.50 3.03
CA SER A 340 -6.49 8.94 4.11
C SER A 340 -5.92 10.11 4.89
N LEU A 341 -4.63 10.06 5.23
CA LEU A 341 -3.92 11.16 5.87
C LEU A 341 -3.71 12.36 4.94
N ALA A 342 -3.71 12.18 3.61
CA ALA A 342 -3.56 13.29 2.69
C ALA A 342 -4.81 14.17 2.61
N TYR A 343 -6.00 13.59 2.80
CA TYR A 343 -7.26 14.33 2.74
C TYR A 343 -7.43 15.30 3.92
N THR A 344 -6.91 14.99 5.11
CA THR A 344 -7.07 15.85 6.29
C THR A 344 -6.41 17.24 6.12
N PRO A 345 -5.13 17.39 5.70
CA PRO A 345 -4.55 18.71 5.42
C PRO A 345 -5.16 19.36 4.18
N ILE A 346 -5.60 18.61 3.16
CA ILE A 346 -6.28 19.17 1.98
C ILE A 346 -7.58 19.86 2.39
N LEU A 347 -8.40 19.18 3.18
CA LEU A 347 -9.65 19.74 3.71
C LEU A 347 -9.37 20.92 4.64
N ALA A 348 -8.35 20.83 5.50
CA ALA A 348 -7.95 21.95 6.36
C ALA A 348 -7.47 23.20 5.58
N LEU A 349 -6.84 23.03 4.42
CA LEU A 349 -6.45 24.15 3.55
C LEU A 349 -7.63 24.71 2.75
N GLU A 350 -8.57 23.85 2.38
CA GLU A 350 -9.80 24.21 1.67
C GLU A 350 -10.75 25.02 2.58
N THR A 351 -10.90 24.62 3.85
CA THR A 351 -11.69 25.39 4.84
C THR A 351 -11.13 26.79 5.06
N GLN A 352 -9.81 26.96 4.92
CA GLN A 352 -9.12 28.26 5.00
C GLN A 352 -9.11 29.04 3.67
N ARG A 353 -9.71 28.53 2.59
CA ARG A 353 -9.69 29.08 1.22
C ARG A 353 -8.31 29.28 0.59
N LYS A 354 -7.26 28.68 1.17
CA LYS A 354 -5.93 28.65 0.54
C LYS A 354 -5.88 27.55 -0.53
N GLY A 355 -6.59 26.45 -0.28
CA GLY A 355 -6.56 25.25 -1.10
C GLY A 355 -5.18 24.62 -1.16
N LEU A 356 -5.11 23.45 -1.78
CA LEU A 356 -3.82 22.82 -2.09
C LEU A 356 -3.20 23.53 -3.31
N GLN A 357 -2.15 24.30 -3.06
CA GLN A 357 -1.33 25.00 -4.05
C GLN A 357 0.13 24.56 -3.91
N PHE A 358 0.97 24.83 -4.91
CA PHE A 358 2.40 24.51 -4.84
C PHE A 358 3.11 25.22 -3.67
N SER A 359 2.65 26.41 -3.28
CA SER A 359 3.15 27.16 -2.13
C SER A 359 2.76 26.55 -0.78
N THR A 360 1.61 25.87 -0.71
CA THR A 360 1.05 25.28 0.51
C THR A 360 1.32 23.77 0.63
N LEU A 361 2.11 23.18 -0.28
CA LEU A 361 2.36 21.74 -0.33
C LEU A 361 2.99 21.18 0.97
N PHE A 362 3.93 21.94 1.55
CA PHE A 362 4.65 21.55 2.77
C PHE A 362 4.09 22.20 4.04
N THR A 363 3.01 22.98 3.93
CA THR A 363 2.36 23.53 5.11
C THR A 363 1.41 22.48 5.67
N THR A 364 1.58 22.14 6.95
CA THR A 364 0.55 21.40 7.69
C THR A 364 -0.68 22.31 7.78
N GLY A 365 -1.88 21.72 7.68
CA GLY A 365 -3.09 22.43 8.08
C GLY A 365 -2.94 22.95 9.52
N LYS A 366 -3.77 23.93 9.93
CA LYS A 366 -3.82 24.29 11.36
C LYS A 366 -4.24 23.02 12.16
N GLY A 367 -3.56 22.77 13.27
CA GLY A 367 -3.68 21.56 14.09
C GLY A 367 -2.34 20.82 14.23
N ASP A 368 -2.16 20.08 15.32
CA ASP A 368 -0.97 19.24 15.63
C ASP A 368 -0.76 18.06 14.65
N ASN A 369 -1.26 18.17 13.42
CA ASN A 369 -1.06 17.17 12.38
C ASN A 369 0.38 17.26 11.86
N ASN A 370 1.16 16.23 12.18
CA ASN A 370 2.58 16.14 11.84
C ASN A 370 2.87 16.00 10.34
N PHE A 371 1.87 15.68 9.50
CA PHE A 371 2.07 15.34 8.08
C PHE A 371 1.53 16.41 7.14
N SER A 372 2.39 16.88 6.24
CA SER A 372 2.01 17.70 5.09
C SER A 372 1.80 16.84 3.85
N VAL A 373 1.02 17.34 2.87
CA VAL A 373 0.75 16.62 1.61
C VAL A 373 2.04 16.33 0.85
N GLY A 374 3.01 17.25 0.89
CA GLY A 374 4.33 17.06 0.27
C GLY A 374 5.12 15.89 0.88
N LEU A 375 5.07 15.71 2.21
CA LEU A 375 5.69 14.56 2.86
C LEU A 375 5.01 13.25 2.48
N ILE A 376 3.68 13.25 2.33
CA ILE A 376 2.93 12.07 1.91
C ILE A 376 3.27 11.67 0.47
N LEU A 377 3.41 12.64 -0.45
CA LEU A 377 3.89 12.38 -1.81
C LEU A 377 5.27 11.72 -1.82
N LEU A 378 6.19 12.20 -0.98
CA LEU A 378 7.52 11.59 -0.86
C LEU A 378 7.45 10.17 -0.30
N MET A 379 6.60 9.92 0.70
CA MET A 379 6.39 8.57 1.24
C MET A 379 5.81 7.61 0.20
N LEU A 380 4.84 8.03 -0.61
CA LEU A 380 4.29 7.21 -1.70
C LEU A 380 5.35 6.83 -2.75
N VAL A 381 6.31 7.72 -3.01
CA VAL A 381 7.46 7.41 -3.88
C VAL A 381 8.38 6.36 -3.24
N VAL A 382 8.61 6.46 -1.92
CA VAL A 382 9.36 5.44 -1.16
C VAL A 382 8.64 4.09 -1.20
N ASP A 383 7.31 4.08 -1.09
CA ASP A 383 6.50 2.86 -1.17
C ASP A 383 6.65 2.17 -2.52
N CYS A 384 6.69 2.93 -3.63
CA CYS A 384 6.93 2.38 -4.96
C CYS A 384 8.26 1.61 -5.03
N LEU A 385 9.33 2.18 -4.47
CA LEU A 385 10.65 1.56 -4.45
C LEU A 385 10.67 0.32 -3.55
N LEU A 386 10.07 0.43 -2.36
CA LEU A 386 10.03 -0.64 -1.37
C LEU A 386 9.23 -1.84 -1.89
N TYR A 387 8.00 -1.63 -2.35
CA TYR A 387 7.15 -2.70 -2.87
C TYR A 387 7.66 -3.24 -4.21
N GLY A 388 8.25 -2.40 -5.05
CA GLY A 388 8.95 -2.84 -6.27
C GLY A 388 10.11 -3.77 -5.96
N PHE A 389 10.92 -3.46 -4.95
CA PHE A 389 12.00 -4.33 -4.49
C PHE A 389 11.48 -5.65 -3.92
N ILE A 390 10.43 -5.60 -3.08
CA ILE A 390 9.80 -6.80 -2.52
C ILE A 390 9.25 -7.71 -3.64
N ALA A 391 8.52 -7.14 -4.60
CA ALA A 391 7.96 -7.89 -5.73
C ALA A 391 9.08 -8.54 -6.56
N TRP A 392 10.13 -7.80 -6.89
CA TRP A 392 11.28 -8.32 -7.65
C TRP A 392 12.03 -9.42 -6.90
N TYR A 393 12.26 -9.23 -5.60
CA TYR A 393 12.99 -10.18 -4.76
C TYR A 393 12.20 -11.49 -4.63
N ILE A 394 10.91 -11.42 -4.30
CA ILE A 394 10.08 -12.61 -4.12
C ILE A 394 9.86 -13.34 -5.44
N ASP A 395 9.61 -12.64 -6.55
CA ASP A 395 9.47 -13.28 -7.85
C ASP A 395 10.77 -13.98 -8.29
N SER A 396 11.93 -13.47 -7.88
CA SER A 396 13.23 -14.11 -8.14
C SER A 396 13.45 -15.36 -7.28
N VAL A 397 12.99 -15.37 -6.04
CA VAL A 397 13.18 -16.49 -5.09
C VAL A 397 12.09 -17.55 -5.25
N LYS A 398 10.86 -17.14 -5.54
CA LYS A 398 9.67 -18.00 -5.69
C LYS A 398 8.92 -17.68 -7.00
N PRO A 399 9.51 -17.95 -8.17
CA PRO A 399 8.90 -17.64 -9.47
C PRO A 399 7.67 -18.50 -9.82
N GLY A 400 7.38 -19.56 -9.07
CA GLY A 400 6.22 -20.44 -9.27
C GLY A 400 6.62 -21.80 -9.85
N ARG A 401 5.67 -22.49 -10.49
CA ARG A 401 5.84 -23.88 -10.99
C ARG A 401 6.83 -24.00 -12.15
N PHE A 402 6.93 -22.97 -12.98
CA PHE A 402 7.67 -23.03 -14.26
C PHE A 402 9.01 -22.28 -14.25
N GLY A 403 9.31 -21.51 -13.19
CA GLY A 403 10.50 -20.66 -13.15
C GLY A 403 11.63 -21.22 -12.28
N ILE A 404 12.86 -20.77 -12.55
CA ILE A 404 14.04 -21.16 -11.78
C ILE A 404 14.16 -20.30 -10.53
N ALA A 405 13.94 -20.90 -9.36
CA ALA A 405 14.12 -20.24 -8.07
C ALA A 405 15.60 -19.90 -7.82
N LYS A 406 15.89 -18.63 -7.57
CA LYS A 406 17.20 -18.22 -7.05
C LYS A 406 17.29 -18.54 -5.55
N PRO A 407 18.48 -18.88 -5.01
CA PRO A 407 18.64 -19.07 -3.57
C PRO A 407 18.35 -17.78 -2.82
N PHE A 408 17.78 -17.86 -1.61
CA PHE A 408 17.45 -16.68 -0.79
C PHE A 408 18.60 -15.67 -0.66
N ASN A 409 19.84 -16.16 -0.51
CA ASN A 409 21.02 -15.29 -0.34
C ASN A 409 21.66 -14.84 -1.67
N PHE A 410 20.94 -14.85 -2.81
CA PHE A 410 21.54 -14.53 -4.12
C PHE A 410 22.17 -13.13 -4.18
N LEU A 411 21.69 -12.17 -3.38
CA LEU A 411 22.25 -10.82 -3.27
C LEU A 411 23.63 -10.77 -2.60
N CYS A 412 23.94 -11.74 -1.72
CA CYS A 412 25.18 -11.79 -0.94
C CYS A 412 26.21 -12.78 -1.50
N LYS A 413 25.96 -13.41 -2.65
CA LYS A 413 26.94 -14.30 -3.30
C LYS A 413 27.83 -13.49 -4.23
N TRP A 414 29.08 -13.25 -3.84
CA TRP A 414 30.12 -12.78 -4.75
C TRP A 414 30.28 -13.75 -5.92
N PRO A 415 30.54 -13.26 -7.15
CA PRO A 415 30.71 -14.11 -8.30
C PRO A 415 31.95 -14.98 -8.08
N LYS A 416 31.75 -16.29 -7.97
CA LYS A 416 32.87 -17.23 -8.09
C LYS A 416 33.26 -17.26 -9.56
N ASN A 417 34.38 -16.60 -9.89
CA ASN A 417 35.02 -16.75 -11.19
C ASN A 417 35.35 -18.23 -11.40
N LYS A 418 34.57 -18.91 -12.24
CA LYS A 418 35.01 -20.13 -12.92
C LYS A 418 35.06 -19.84 -14.41
N THR A 419 36.15 -19.21 -14.81
CA THR A 419 36.59 -19.12 -16.20
C THR A 419 37.64 -20.20 -16.42
N GLU A 420 37.19 -21.41 -16.75
CA GLU A 420 38.02 -22.34 -17.52
C GLU A 420 37.34 -22.48 -18.89
N ASN A 421 38.08 -22.13 -19.94
CA ASN A 421 37.71 -22.42 -21.31
C ASN A 421 38.08 -23.88 -21.52
N ILE A 422 37.09 -24.76 -21.47
CA ILE A 422 37.26 -26.18 -21.73
C ILE A 422 37.00 -26.39 -23.22
N GLU A 423 38.02 -26.78 -23.96
CA GLU A 423 37.88 -27.26 -25.33
C GLU A 423 36.97 -28.50 -25.35
N MET A 424 36.07 -28.58 -26.34
CA MET A 424 35.15 -29.70 -26.51
C MET A 424 35.92 -31.01 -26.73
N ALA A 425 36.13 -31.79 -25.68
CA ALA A 425 36.47 -33.20 -25.82
C ALA A 425 35.15 -33.98 -26.03
N PRO A 426 35.00 -34.75 -27.12
CA PRO A 426 33.88 -35.68 -27.26
C PRO A 426 33.86 -36.62 -26.05
N ILE A 427 32.66 -37.03 -25.62
CA ILE A 427 32.48 -37.96 -24.52
C ILE A 427 33.40 -39.17 -24.76
N GLY A 428 34.34 -39.39 -23.84
CA GLY A 428 35.33 -40.46 -23.95
C GLY A 428 34.64 -41.79 -24.27
N ILE A 429 35.13 -42.47 -25.30
CA ILE A 429 34.58 -43.71 -25.85
C ILE A 429 34.42 -44.73 -24.72
N SER A 430 33.20 -44.87 -24.19
CA SER A 430 32.89 -45.99 -23.32
C SER A 430 32.56 -47.18 -24.23
N ASN A 431 33.40 -48.22 -24.20
CA ASN A 431 33.24 -49.45 -24.98
C ASN A 431 32.05 -50.32 -24.50
N SER A 432 30.95 -49.71 -24.04
CA SER A 432 29.76 -50.45 -23.65
C SER A 432 28.82 -50.62 -24.85
N ARG A 433 28.21 -51.80 -24.98
CA ARG A 433 27.29 -52.16 -26.08
C ARG A 433 26.06 -51.26 -26.24
N LEU A 434 25.86 -50.31 -25.32
CA LEU A 434 24.70 -49.42 -25.25
C LEU A 434 24.94 -48.07 -25.95
N PHE A 435 26.17 -47.73 -26.34
CA PHE A 435 26.47 -46.51 -27.08
C PHE A 435 26.72 -46.78 -28.54
N GLU A 436 26.01 -46.04 -29.39
CA GLU A 436 26.33 -45.95 -30.81
C GLU A 436 27.61 -45.14 -30.99
N LYS A 437 28.43 -45.51 -31.98
CA LYS A 437 29.62 -44.72 -32.32
C LYS A 437 29.18 -43.36 -32.87
N PRO A 438 29.86 -42.26 -32.50
CA PRO A 438 29.55 -40.95 -33.05
C PRO A 438 29.68 -40.99 -34.58
N PRO A 439 28.71 -40.48 -35.34
CA PRO A 439 28.76 -40.52 -36.79
C PRO A 439 29.80 -39.51 -37.32
N ASN A 440 30.72 -39.97 -38.17
CA ASN A 440 31.91 -39.21 -38.59
C ASN A 440 31.62 -37.93 -39.40
N ASN A 441 30.41 -37.79 -39.97
CA ASN A 441 30.07 -36.71 -40.90
C ASN A 441 29.11 -35.65 -40.34
N TYR A 442 28.73 -35.73 -39.06
CA TYR A 442 27.77 -34.79 -38.47
C TYR A 442 28.41 -33.86 -37.45
N GLU A 443 28.11 -32.58 -37.56
CA GLU A 443 28.50 -31.59 -36.57
C GLU A 443 27.63 -31.71 -35.30
N VAL A 444 28.26 -31.71 -34.13
CA VAL A 444 27.56 -31.65 -32.85
C VAL A 444 26.93 -30.28 -32.67
N GLY A 445 25.62 -30.24 -32.53
CA GLY A 445 24.86 -29.03 -32.22
C GLY A 445 24.78 -28.77 -30.71
N ILE A 446 24.42 -29.79 -29.93
CA ILE A 446 24.33 -29.71 -28.46
C ILE A 446 25.11 -30.88 -27.86
N SER A 447 25.99 -30.61 -26.90
CA SER A 447 26.73 -31.64 -26.14
C SER A 447 26.41 -31.52 -24.66
N VAL A 448 25.92 -32.60 -24.07
CA VAL A 448 25.59 -32.71 -22.65
C VAL A 448 26.66 -33.58 -21.99
N GLN A 449 27.36 -33.01 -21.00
CA GLN A 449 28.48 -33.68 -20.34
C GLN A 449 28.23 -33.84 -18.84
N ASN A 450 28.26 -35.11 -18.39
CA ASN A 450 28.10 -35.56 -17.01
C ASN A 450 26.98 -34.82 -16.26
N LEU A 451 25.78 -34.81 -16.85
CA LEU A 451 24.66 -34.04 -16.34
C LEU A 451 24.03 -34.69 -15.11
N HIS A 452 23.93 -33.94 -14.02
CA HIS A 452 23.24 -34.36 -12.79
C HIS A 452 22.19 -33.34 -12.36
N LYS A 453 21.07 -33.83 -11.82
CA LYS A 453 20.04 -33.00 -11.20
C LYS A 453 19.49 -33.67 -9.95
N HIS A 454 19.59 -32.95 -8.82
CA HIS A 454 19.01 -33.36 -7.55
C HIS A 454 17.89 -32.41 -7.13
N PHE A 455 16.78 -32.97 -6.65
CA PHE A 455 15.70 -32.25 -6.00
C PHE A 455 15.62 -32.73 -4.55
N GLY A 456 16.23 -31.98 -3.63
CA GLY A 456 16.45 -32.47 -2.27
C GLY A 456 17.30 -33.75 -2.29
N ASN A 457 16.74 -34.85 -1.78
CA ASN A 457 17.41 -36.16 -1.75
C ASN A 457 17.15 -37.01 -3.01
N PHE A 458 16.30 -36.56 -3.94
CA PHE A 458 15.94 -37.33 -5.13
C PHE A 458 16.85 -37.00 -6.32
N HIS A 459 17.50 -38.02 -6.89
CA HIS A 459 18.33 -37.92 -8.08
C HIS A 459 17.47 -38.09 -9.34
N ALA A 460 17.07 -36.97 -9.96
CA ALA A 460 16.23 -37.00 -11.18
C ALA A 460 17.04 -37.27 -12.45
N VAL A 461 18.29 -36.81 -12.49
CA VAL A 461 19.24 -37.08 -13.58
C VAL A 461 20.58 -37.42 -12.94
N ASN A 462 21.23 -38.50 -13.38
CA ASN A 462 22.44 -39.04 -12.75
C ASN A 462 23.49 -39.42 -13.80
N GLY A 463 24.34 -38.46 -14.18
CA GLY A 463 25.50 -38.69 -15.04
C GLY A 463 25.17 -38.91 -16.52
N VAL A 464 24.21 -38.15 -17.07
CA VAL A 464 23.84 -38.27 -18.49
C VAL A 464 24.88 -37.60 -19.38
N ASN A 465 25.35 -38.33 -20.39
CA ASN A 465 26.20 -37.84 -21.46
C ASN A 465 25.47 -38.04 -22.79
N LEU A 466 25.31 -36.99 -23.59
CA LEU A 466 24.51 -37.02 -24.81
C LEU A 466 24.98 -35.96 -25.81
N ASP A 467 25.29 -36.38 -27.03
CA ASP A 467 25.57 -35.47 -28.15
C ASP A 467 24.38 -35.48 -29.13
N LEU A 468 23.90 -34.29 -29.49
CA LEU A 468 22.82 -34.05 -30.45
C LEU A 468 23.40 -33.39 -31.69
N TYR A 469 23.17 -33.98 -32.85
CA TYR A 469 23.78 -33.57 -34.11
C TYR A 469 22.88 -32.64 -34.93
N LYS A 470 23.50 -31.73 -35.69
CA LYS A 470 22.76 -30.82 -36.59
C LYS A 470 22.09 -31.60 -37.73
N GLY A 471 20.88 -31.16 -38.11
CA GLY A 471 20.12 -31.75 -39.21
C GLY A 471 19.54 -33.14 -38.90
N GLN A 472 19.57 -33.58 -37.64
CA GLN A 472 18.97 -34.85 -37.22
C GLN A 472 17.80 -34.63 -36.26
N ILE A 473 16.80 -35.48 -36.36
CA ILE A 473 15.72 -35.59 -35.37
C ILE A 473 16.18 -36.59 -34.31
N THR A 474 16.42 -36.10 -33.08
CA THR A 474 16.77 -36.98 -31.95
C THR A 474 15.55 -37.21 -31.07
N ALA A 475 15.25 -38.48 -30.76
CA ALA A 475 14.16 -38.85 -29.87
C ALA A 475 14.69 -39.35 -28.52
N LEU A 476 14.31 -38.69 -27.43
CA LEU A 476 14.62 -39.11 -26.06
C LEU A 476 13.51 -40.02 -25.52
N LEU A 477 13.73 -41.34 -25.53
CA LEU A 477 12.76 -42.36 -25.14
C LEU A 477 13.08 -42.95 -23.75
N GLY A 478 12.04 -43.34 -23.02
CA GLY A 478 12.16 -43.90 -21.67
C GLY A 478 10.81 -43.93 -20.95
N HIS A 479 10.71 -44.67 -19.84
CA HIS A 479 9.48 -44.71 -19.04
C HIS A 479 9.21 -43.37 -18.32
N ASN A 480 8.00 -43.19 -17.79
CA ASN A 480 7.68 -42.02 -16.97
C ASN A 480 8.54 -42.03 -15.69
N GLY A 481 9.07 -40.88 -15.31
CA GLY A 481 10.01 -40.76 -14.19
C GLY A 481 11.47 -41.07 -14.51
N ALA A 482 11.82 -41.44 -15.75
CA ALA A 482 13.22 -41.68 -16.17
C ALA A 482 14.09 -40.41 -16.27
N GLY A 483 13.55 -39.22 -15.95
CA GLY A 483 14.28 -37.95 -16.01
C GLY A 483 14.24 -37.23 -17.37
N LYS A 484 13.50 -37.73 -18.38
CA LYS A 484 13.39 -37.15 -19.73
C LYS A 484 13.07 -35.65 -19.71
N THR A 485 11.94 -35.29 -19.11
CA THR A 485 11.47 -33.90 -18.98
C THR A 485 12.46 -33.04 -18.20
N THR A 486 13.14 -33.61 -17.19
CA THR A 486 14.17 -32.91 -16.42
C THR A 486 15.39 -32.60 -17.28
N THR A 487 15.90 -33.57 -18.04
CA THR A 487 17.00 -33.38 -18.99
C THR A 487 16.63 -32.33 -20.06
N MET A 488 15.43 -32.42 -20.63
CA MET A 488 14.94 -31.48 -21.65
C MET A 488 14.76 -30.06 -21.08
N SER A 489 14.28 -29.94 -19.85
CA SER A 489 14.17 -28.66 -19.14
C SER A 489 15.54 -28.03 -18.86
N ILE A 490 16.58 -28.85 -18.64
CA ILE A 490 17.95 -28.35 -18.48
C ILE A 490 18.52 -27.86 -19.82
N ILE A 491 18.34 -28.63 -20.89
CA ILE A 491 18.82 -28.27 -22.24
C ILE A 491 18.12 -27.00 -22.76
N THR A 492 16.84 -26.80 -22.44
CA THR A 492 16.09 -25.59 -22.79
C THR A 492 16.42 -24.37 -21.91
N GLY A 493 17.23 -24.56 -20.86
CA GLY A 493 17.55 -23.50 -19.91
C GLY A 493 16.39 -23.09 -19.01
N LEU A 494 15.38 -23.97 -18.85
CA LEU A 494 14.27 -23.86 -17.89
C LEU A 494 14.67 -24.35 -16.50
N LEU A 495 15.71 -25.18 -16.38
CA LEU A 495 16.29 -25.64 -15.13
C LEU A 495 17.81 -25.55 -15.20
N SER A 496 18.45 -25.10 -14.12
CA SER A 496 19.91 -25.21 -14.01
C SER A 496 20.31 -26.63 -13.55
N PRO A 497 21.41 -27.20 -14.08
CA PRO A 497 21.97 -28.46 -13.60
C PRO A 497 22.47 -28.33 -12.16
N THR A 498 22.57 -29.45 -11.45
CA THR A 498 23.27 -29.51 -10.15
C THR A 498 24.78 -29.72 -10.38
N TYR A 499 25.13 -30.60 -11.32
CA TYR A 499 26.49 -30.79 -11.83
C TYR A 499 26.44 -31.08 -13.35
N GLY A 500 27.58 -30.91 -14.01
CA GLY A 500 27.70 -31.08 -15.46
C GLY A 500 27.48 -29.77 -16.24
N THR A 501 27.74 -29.84 -17.54
CA THR A 501 27.72 -28.69 -18.46
C THR A 501 26.98 -29.07 -19.73
N VAL A 502 26.29 -28.09 -20.32
CA VAL A 502 25.63 -28.23 -21.62
C VAL A 502 26.27 -27.22 -22.57
N TYR A 503 26.82 -27.70 -23.67
CA TYR A 503 27.40 -26.86 -24.71
C TYR A 503 26.46 -26.81 -25.91
N VAL A 504 26.29 -25.63 -26.49
CA VAL A 504 25.55 -25.43 -27.74
C VAL A 504 26.46 -24.72 -28.74
N ASN A 505 26.71 -25.35 -29.88
CA ASN A 505 27.66 -24.87 -30.90
C ASN A 505 29.03 -24.46 -30.30
N GLY A 506 29.52 -25.21 -29.30
CA GLY A 506 30.80 -24.94 -28.63
C GLY A 506 30.76 -23.96 -27.45
N ASN A 507 29.64 -23.28 -27.22
CA ASN A 507 29.50 -22.33 -26.10
C ASN A 507 28.71 -22.95 -24.95
N ASP A 508 29.13 -22.68 -23.71
CA ASP A 508 28.39 -23.09 -22.51
C ASP A 508 27.02 -22.39 -22.47
N LEU A 509 25.95 -23.19 -22.47
CA LEU A 509 24.55 -22.76 -22.45
C LEU A 509 24.26 -21.74 -21.34
N PHE A 510 24.82 -21.94 -20.15
CA PHE A 510 24.50 -21.12 -18.99
C PHE A 510 25.34 -19.83 -18.90
N LYS A 511 26.38 -19.69 -19.74
CA LYS A 511 27.14 -18.45 -19.89
C LYS A 511 26.44 -17.47 -20.86
N ASP A 512 25.78 -17.99 -21.89
CA ASP A 512 25.15 -17.17 -22.94
C ASP A 512 23.73 -17.66 -23.31
N ILE A 513 22.87 -17.73 -22.29
CA ILE A 513 21.53 -18.29 -22.41
C ILE A 513 20.60 -17.43 -23.28
N ASP A 514 20.82 -16.11 -23.31
CA ASP A 514 19.98 -15.17 -24.05
C ASP A 514 20.18 -15.33 -25.57
N ASN A 515 21.42 -15.53 -26.04
CA ASN A 515 21.69 -15.81 -27.44
C ASN A 515 21.13 -17.18 -27.85
N PHE A 516 21.30 -18.21 -27.01
CA PHE A 516 20.70 -19.52 -27.26
C PHE A 516 19.17 -19.47 -27.40
N ARG A 517 18.51 -18.70 -26.54
CA ARG A 517 17.05 -18.54 -26.52
C ARG A 517 16.49 -17.86 -27.77
N GLN A 518 17.28 -17.04 -28.47
CA GLN A 518 16.86 -16.46 -29.76
C GLN A 518 16.69 -17.55 -30.82
N ASP A 519 17.64 -18.48 -30.90
CA ASP A 519 17.69 -19.57 -31.87
C ASP A 519 16.84 -20.80 -31.49
N LEU A 520 16.32 -20.85 -30.26
CA LEU A 520 15.50 -21.95 -29.74
C LEU A 520 14.00 -21.77 -30.04
N GLY A 521 13.38 -22.83 -30.55
CA GLY A 521 11.93 -23.02 -30.59
C GLY A 521 11.53 -24.09 -29.58
N LEU A 522 10.58 -23.78 -28.69
CA LEU A 522 10.13 -24.70 -27.65
C LEU A 522 8.63 -24.94 -27.76
N CYS A 523 8.23 -26.21 -27.86
CA CYS A 523 6.86 -26.66 -27.66
C CYS A 523 6.81 -27.48 -26.35
N PRO A 524 6.38 -26.87 -25.22
CA PRO A 524 6.35 -27.54 -23.92
C PRO A 524 5.22 -28.59 -23.85
N GLN A 525 5.25 -29.49 -22.85
CA GLN A 525 4.22 -30.52 -22.68
C GLN A 525 2.80 -29.94 -22.50
N HIS A 526 2.67 -28.88 -21.69
CA HIS A 526 1.40 -28.17 -21.51
C HIS A 526 1.26 -27.00 -22.50
N ASN A 527 0.06 -26.76 -23.01
CA ASN A 527 -0.21 -25.66 -23.93
C ASN A 527 -0.22 -24.32 -23.16
N LEU A 528 0.92 -23.62 -23.14
CA LEU A 528 1.10 -22.30 -22.51
C LEU A 528 0.58 -21.20 -23.45
N LEU A 529 -0.74 -21.02 -23.50
CA LEU A 529 -1.41 -20.08 -24.41
C LEU A 529 -2.22 -19.04 -23.64
N PHE A 530 -2.37 -17.85 -24.20
CA PHE A 530 -3.25 -16.82 -23.68
C PHE A 530 -4.71 -17.16 -24.02
N SER A 531 -5.57 -17.27 -23.01
CA SER A 531 -6.99 -17.62 -23.21
C SER A 531 -7.78 -16.56 -23.99
N TYR A 532 -7.33 -15.30 -23.92
CA TYR A 532 -8.04 -14.12 -24.44
C TYR A 532 -7.54 -13.63 -25.81
N LEU A 533 -6.49 -14.24 -26.38
CA LEU A 533 -5.99 -13.89 -27.71
C LEU A 533 -6.52 -14.86 -28.78
N THR A 534 -6.69 -14.36 -30.00
CA THR A 534 -7.03 -15.20 -31.16
C THR A 534 -5.82 -16.03 -31.60
N THR A 535 -6.04 -17.08 -32.38
CA THR A 535 -4.93 -17.92 -32.89
C THR A 535 -3.92 -17.14 -33.73
N LEU A 536 -4.38 -16.22 -34.59
CA LEU A 536 -3.48 -15.39 -35.38
C LEU A 536 -2.73 -14.38 -34.51
N ASP A 537 -3.40 -13.77 -33.53
CA ASP A 537 -2.76 -12.80 -32.63
C ASP A 537 -1.64 -13.43 -31.81
N HIS A 538 -1.77 -14.71 -31.42
CA HIS A 538 -0.66 -15.45 -30.79
C HIS A 538 0.58 -15.51 -31.69
N LEU A 539 0.40 -15.86 -32.96
CA LEU A 539 1.53 -15.98 -33.89
C LEU A 539 2.14 -14.63 -34.24
N ILE A 540 1.32 -13.59 -34.33
CA ILE A 540 1.81 -12.22 -34.48
C ILE A 540 2.62 -11.83 -33.25
N PHE A 541 2.08 -12.04 -32.04
CA PHE A 541 2.72 -11.66 -30.78
C PHE A 541 4.07 -12.36 -30.60
N PHE A 542 4.10 -13.70 -30.68
CA PHE A 542 5.36 -14.46 -30.52
C PHE A 542 6.33 -14.25 -31.69
N GLY A 543 5.83 -14.02 -32.91
CA GLY A 543 6.67 -13.65 -34.05
C GLY A 543 7.36 -12.31 -33.82
N MET A 544 6.65 -11.31 -33.30
CA MET A 544 7.21 -9.99 -32.96
C MET A 544 8.20 -10.07 -31.80
N LEU A 545 7.94 -10.91 -30.79
CA LEU A 545 8.90 -11.17 -29.71
C LEU A 545 10.22 -11.74 -30.23
N LYS A 546 10.18 -12.55 -31.29
CA LYS A 546 11.36 -13.09 -32.00
C LYS A 546 11.98 -12.12 -33.01
N GLY A 547 11.55 -10.85 -33.03
CA GLY A 547 12.14 -9.80 -33.86
C GLY A 547 11.53 -9.65 -35.26
N LEU A 548 10.45 -10.36 -35.59
CA LEU A 548 9.75 -10.14 -36.87
C LEU A 548 8.97 -8.82 -36.85
N SER A 549 8.92 -8.14 -38.00
CA SER A 549 7.98 -7.02 -38.18
C SER A 549 6.53 -7.50 -38.07
N LEU A 550 5.59 -6.61 -37.74
CA LEU A 550 4.16 -6.94 -37.67
C LEU A 550 3.64 -7.61 -38.96
N GLN A 551 4.06 -7.11 -40.12
CA GLN A 551 3.65 -7.64 -41.43
C GLN A 551 4.25 -9.02 -41.71
N SER A 552 5.54 -9.20 -41.39
CA SER A 552 6.24 -10.49 -41.51
C SER A 552 5.67 -11.53 -40.55
N ALA A 553 5.39 -11.15 -39.31
CA ALA A 553 4.79 -12.04 -38.31
C ALA A 553 3.38 -12.48 -38.73
N LYS A 554 2.56 -11.57 -39.26
CA LYS A 554 1.22 -11.89 -39.76
C LYS A 554 1.24 -12.82 -40.97
N SER A 555 2.08 -12.53 -41.97
CA SER A 555 2.20 -13.38 -43.17
C SER A 555 2.71 -14.77 -42.83
N LYS A 556 3.77 -14.86 -42.02
CA LYS A 556 4.31 -16.13 -41.53
C LYS A 556 3.32 -16.89 -40.65
N GLY A 557 2.59 -16.20 -39.78
CA GLY A 557 1.53 -16.79 -38.98
C GLY A 557 0.45 -17.45 -39.84
N LEU A 558 -0.02 -16.77 -40.88
CA LEU A 558 -0.98 -17.33 -41.84
C LEU A 558 -0.42 -18.54 -42.61
N GLN A 559 0.86 -18.51 -42.99
CA GLN A 559 1.54 -19.65 -43.62
C GLN A 559 1.59 -20.86 -42.68
N LEU A 560 2.00 -20.67 -41.42
CA LEU A 560 2.05 -21.74 -40.42
C LEU A 560 0.67 -22.32 -40.12
N LEU A 561 -0.36 -21.47 -39.97
CA LEU A 561 -1.74 -21.95 -39.79
C LEU A 561 -2.24 -22.74 -41.00
N LYS A 562 -1.81 -22.39 -42.21
CA LYS A 562 -2.13 -23.13 -43.43
C LYS A 562 -1.43 -24.50 -43.45
N LEU A 563 -0.14 -24.54 -43.12
CA LEU A 563 0.64 -25.77 -43.03
C LEU A 563 0.08 -26.74 -41.99
N LEU A 564 -0.41 -26.22 -40.86
CA LEU A 564 -0.99 -27.02 -39.78
C LEU A 564 -2.49 -27.32 -39.97
N ASN A 565 -3.05 -26.97 -41.12
CA ASN A 565 -4.46 -27.22 -41.46
C ASN A 565 -5.46 -26.60 -40.44
N ILE A 566 -5.13 -25.43 -39.86
CA ILE A 566 -5.94 -24.71 -38.87
C ILE A 566 -6.22 -23.24 -39.27
N LEU A 567 -5.98 -22.88 -40.52
CA LEU A 567 -6.21 -21.52 -41.06
C LEU A 567 -7.67 -21.05 -40.91
N HIS A 568 -8.63 -21.96 -41.00
CA HIS A 568 -10.05 -21.63 -40.83
C HIS A 568 -10.39 -21.16 -39.41
N LYS A 569 -9.53 -21.45 -38.42
CA LYS A 569 -9.66 -21.02 -37.01
C LYS A 569 -8.85 -19.76 -36.68
N LYS A 570 -8.32 -19.03 -37.68
CA LYS A 570 -7.42 -17.88 -37.48
C LYS A 570 -7.98 -16.76 -36.58
N ALA A 571 -9.30 -16.58 -36.56
CA ALA A 571 -9.97 -15.52 -35.81
C ALA A 571 -10.63 -16.03 -34.51
N ASP A 572 -10.60 -17.34 -34.28
CA ASP A 572 -11.20 -17.93 -33.08
C ASP A 572 -10.27 -17.69 -31.88
N LEU A 573 -10.88 -17.40 -30.71
CA LEU A 573 -10.17 -17.37 -29.44
C LEU A 573 -9.57 -18.74 -29.15
N VAL A 574 -8.34 -18.76 -28.63
CA VAL A 574 -7.66 -20.02 -28.30
C VAL A 574 -8.42 -20.85 -27.27
N SER A 575 -9.18 -20.21 -26.37
CA SER A 575 -10.06 -20.90 -25.42
C SER A 575 -11.01 -21.90 -26.09
N ASN A 576 -11.51 -21.56 -27.28
CA ASN A 576 -12.56 -22.30 -28.01
C ASN A 576 -12.01 -23.44 -28.89
N LEU A 577 -10.69 -23.60 -28.96
CA LEU A 577 -10.06 -24.66 -29.73
C LEU A 577 -10.06 -26.00 -28.99
N SER A 578 -10.11 -27.10 -29.75
CA SER A 578 -9.88 -28.45 -29.23
C SER A 578 -8.45 -28.60 -28.69
N GLY A 579 -8.20 -29.62 -27.86
CA GLY A 579 -6.86 -29.90 -27.32
C GLY A 579 -5.80 -30.09 -28.42
N GLY A 580 -6.13 -30.83 -29.47
CA GLY A 580 -5.26 -31.04 -30.63
C GLY A 580 -5.00 -29.77 -31.43
N MET A 581 -6.01 -28.90 -31.60
CA MET A 581 -5.83 -27.60 -32.25
C MET A 581 -4.95 -26.65 -31.42
N LYS A 582 -5.12 -26.62 -30.09
CA LYS A 582 -4.22 -25.89 -29.17
C LYS A 582 -2.79 -26.40 -29.30
N ARG A 583 -2.61 -27.72 -29.48
CA ARG A 583 -1.30 -28.33 -29.69
C ARG A 583 -0.64 -27.87 -30.99
N LYS A 584 -1.40 -27.84 -32.08
CA LYS A 584 -0.95 -27.28 -33.37
C LYS A 584 -0.55 -25.81 -33.24
N VAL A 585 -1.32 -24.99 -32.52
CA VAL A 585 -0.96 -23.58 -32.25
C VAL A 585 0.34 -23.49 -31.44
N SER A 586 0.54 -24.33 -30.43
CA SER A 586 1.80 -24.37 -29.65
C SER A 586 3.01 -24.70 -30.53
N LEU A 587 2.85 -25.65 -31.46
CA LEU A 587 3.89 -25.97 -32.45
C LEU A 587 4.14 -24.78 -33.39
N ALA A 588 3.08 -24.12 -33.87
CA ALA A 588 3.20 -22.95 -34.73
C ALA A 588 3.99 -21.81 -34.04
N ILE A 589 3.76 -21.59 -32.74
CA ILE A 589 4.51 -20.60 -31.95
C ILE A 589 5.99 -20.97 -31.89
N ALA A 590 6.32 -22.24 -31.66
CA ALA A 590 7.71 -22.71 -31.63
C ALA A 590 8.43 -22.47 -32.97
N LEU A 591 7.72 -22.61 -34.10
CA LEU A 591 8.25 -22.42 -35.46
C LEU A 591 8.24 -20.96 -35.94
N ALA A 592 7.43 -20.08 -35.32
CA ALA A 592 7.26 -18.70 -35.73
C ALA A 592 8.57 -17.90 -35.80
N GLY A 593 9.57 -18.27 -34.98
CA GLY A 593 10.88 -17.62 -34.95
C GLY A 593 11.91 -18.09 -35.98
N ASN A 594 11.62 -19.08 -36.85
CA ASN A 594 12.65 -19.80 -37.62
C ASN A 594 13.78 -20.33 -36.69
N PRO A 595 13.45 -21.15 -35.69
CA PRO A 595 14.44 -21.65 -34.76
C PRO A 595 15.47 -22.53 -35.47
N LYS A 596 16.74 -22.44 -35.06
CA LYS A 596 17.79 -23.38 -35.47
C LYS A 596 17.71 -24.70 -34.70
N ILE A 597 17.16 -24.64 -33.48
CA ILE A 597 17.00 -25.77 -32.58
C ILE A 597 15.54 -25.83 -32.17
N LEU A 598 14.86 -26.91 -32.51
CA LEU A 598 13.46 -27.14 -32.14
C LEU A 598 13.39 -28.24 -31.09
N ILE A 599 12.84 -27.91 -29.91
CA ILE A 599 12.66 -28.83 -28.80
C ILE A 599 11.15 -29.04 -28.59
N LEU A 600 10.71 -30.29 -28.70
CA LEU A 600 9.31 -30.67 -28.60
C LEU A 600 9.12 -31.69 -27.47
N ASP A 601 8.45 -31.29 -26.40
CA ASP A 601 8.17 -32.18 -25.26
C ASP A 601 6.77 -32.79 -25.42
N GLU A 602 6.71 -34.09 -25.71
CA GLU A 602 5.49 -34.86 -26.03
C GLU A 602 4.59 -34.24 -27.13
N PRO A 603 5.13 -33.89 -28.31
CA PRO A 603 4.44 -33.12 -29.36
C PRO A 603 3.07 -33.68 -29.75
N THR A 604 2.94 -35.00 -29.81
CA THR A 604 1.77 -35.72 -30.34
C THR A 604 0.74 -36.13 -29.28
N SER A 605 0.94 -35.78 -28.01
CA SER A 605 0.04 -36.18 -26.92
C SER A 605 -1.33 -35.49 -27.05
N GLY A 606 -2.41 -36.26 -26.88
CA GLY A 606 -3.79 -35.75 -26.97
C GLY A 606 -4.26 -35.40 -28.40
N MET A 607 -3.52 -35.81 -29.44
CA MET A 607 -3.89 -35.62 -30.84
C MET A 607 -4.50 -36.88 -31.46
N ASP A 608 -5.49 -36.69 -32.34
CA ASP A 608 -6.03 -37.76 -33.18
C ASP A 608 -4.96 -38.30 -34.16
N PRO A 609 -5.12 -39.53 -34.69
CA PRO A 609 -4.11 -40.16 -35.54
C PRO A 609 -3.75 -39.37 -36.80
N GLU A 610 -4.71 -38.67 -37.39
CA GLU A 610 -4.52 -37.86 -38.60
C GLU A 610 -3.67 -36.63 -38.29
N SER A 611 -4.04 -35.87 -37.27
CA SER A 611 -3.26 -34.71 -36.81
C SER A 611 -1.83 -35.08 -36.38
N ARG A 612 -1.61 -36.30 -35.87
CA ARG A 612 -0.26 -36.81 -35.56
C ARG A 612 0.58 -36.99 -36.82
N ARG A 613 0.01 -37.56 -37.90
CA ARG A 613 0.72 -37.72 -39.19
C ARG A 613 1.05 -36.36 -39.79
N GLU A 614 0.09 -35.44 -39.83
CA GLU A 614 0.32 -34.07 -40.32
C GLU A 614 1.47 -33.38 -39.57
N MET A 615 1.58 -33.59 -38.25
CA MET A 615 2.67 -33.05 -37.45
C MET A 615 4.02 -33.69 -37.81
N TRP A 616 4.07 -35.01 -38.01
CA TRP A 616 5.28 -35.71 -38.44
C TRP A 616 5.73 -35.28 -39.83
N ASP A 617 4.80 -35.16 -40.78
CA ASP A 617 5.08 -34.70 -42.14
C ASP A 617 5.70 -33.30 -42.11
N LEU A 618 5.23 -32.42 -41.22
CA LEU A 618 5.80 -31.09 -41.05
C LEU A 618 7.23 -31.10 -40.46
N LEU A 619 7.56 -32.07 -39.60
CA LEU A 619 8.89 -32.16 -38.96
C LEU A 619 9.95 -32.84 -39.85
N ILE A 620 9.50 -33.66 -40.80
CA ILE A 620 10.38 -34.41 -41.72
C ILE A 620 10.77 -33.55 -42.94
N VAL A 621 9.94 -32.56 -43.29
CA VAL A 621 10.20 -31.54 -44.32
C VAL A 621 11.21 -30.51 -43.81
#